data_AF-A0A7S4MX21-F1
#
_entry.id   AF-A0A7S4MX21-F1
#
_cell.length_a   1.000
_cell.length_b   1.000
_cell.length_c   1.000
_cell.angle_alpha   90.00
_cell.angle_beta   90.00
_cell.angle_gamma   90.00
#
_symmetry.space_group_name_H-M   'P 1'
#
loop_
_entity.id
_entity.type
_entity.pdbx_description
1 polymer ?
#
loop_
_entity_poly.entity_id
_entity_poly.type
_entity_poly.pdbx_seq_one_letter_code
_entity_poly.pdbx_strand_id
1 'polypeptide(L)'
;QAWETRKESMRKISESGAGLFPSVCLQVLYGCLTALVLVRQEEKPEYLRTIRETMAQIEAWAASTPWNCQNKLELVKAEYAFYKGDFVVADKHYDNAIDLAAKHRFIHEQALALERAGTFHLERGDHNAASNLFRRAHDCYVQWGACSKVAHMQELHF
;
A
#
# COMPACT_ATOMS: atom_id res chain seq x y z
N GLN A 1 -35.23 10.18 12.02
CA GLN A 1 -34.69 10.08 10.65
C GLN A 1 -33.22 9.67 10.62
N ALA A 2 -32.29 10.40 11.26
CA ALA A 2 -30.85 10.04 11.27
C ALA A 2 -30.49 8.65 11.87
N TRP A 3 -31.28 8.17 12.83
CA TRP A 3 -31.11 6.83 13.45
C TRP A 3 -31.37 5.68 12.47
N GLU A 4 -32.42 5.81 11.65
CA GLU A 4 -32.78 4.80 10.65
C GLU A 4 -31.81 4.81 9.47
N THR A 5 -31.32 5.99 9.07
CA THR A 5 -30.26 6.10 8.06
C THR A 5 -28.97 5.42 8.53
N ARG A 6 -28.62 5.56 9.81
CA ARG A 6 -27.44 4.92 10.41
C ARG A 6 -27.59 3.40 10.51
N LYS A 7 -28.78 2.92 10.88
CA LYS A 7 -29.11 1.48 10.91
C LYS A 7 -29.03 0.85 9.51
N GLU A 8 -29.57 1.52 8.51
CA GLU A 8 -29.59 1.03 7.13
C GLU A 8 -28.17 1.01 6.51
N SER A 9 -27.33 2.01 6.83
CA SER A 9 -25.90 1.98 6.48
C SER A 9 -25.16 0.83 7.19
N MET A 10 -25.41 0.60 8.47
CA MET A 10 -24.80 -0.50 9.22
C MET A 10 -25.27 -1.88 8.73
N ARG A 11 -26.53 -2.01 8.30
CA ARG A 11 -27.09 -3.23 7.70
C ARG A 11 -26.46 -3.54 6.34
N LYS A 12 -26.29 -2.53 5.47
CA LYS A 12 -25.56 -2.69 4.21
C LYS A 12 -24.11 -3.09 4.42
N ILE A 13 -23.42 -2.51 5.40
CA ILE A 13 -22.05 -2.88 5.79
C ILE A 13 -21.99 -4.36 6.25
N SER A 14 -22.95 -4.81 7.05
CA SER A 14 -23.08 -6.21 7.49
C SER A 14 -23.34 -7.18 6.32
N GLU A 15 -24.22 -6.80 5.38
CA GLU A 15 -24.59 -7.63 4.21
C GLU A 15 -23.50 -7.65 3.12
N SER A 16 -22.61 -6.65 3.10
CA SER A 16 -21.49 -6.55 2.13
C SER A 16 -20.25 -7.38 2.52
N GLY A 17 -20.24 -8.04 3.67
CA GLY A 17 -19.03 -8.66 4.23
C GLY A 17 -18.00 -7.65 4.77
N ALA A 18 -18.42 -6.41 5.06
CA ALA A 18 -17.52 -5.31 5.42
C ALA A 18 -16.74 -5.52 6.72
N GLY A 19 -17.16 -6.45 7.59
CA GLY A 19 -16.40 -6.84 8.79
C GLY A 19 -15.13 -7.64 8.49
N LEU A 20 -15.07 -8.32 7.34
CA LEU A 20 -13.89 -9.03 6.81
C LEU A 20 -13.12 -8.18 5.79
N PHE A 21 -13.65 -7.02 5.41
CA PHE A 21 -13.12 -6.22 4.32
C PHE A 21 -11.74 -5.61 4.61
N PRO A 22 -11.44 -5.08 5.82
CA PRO A 22 -10.10 -4.61 6.13
C PRO A 22 -9.05 -5.74 6.12
N SER A 23 -9.39 -6.94 6.63
CA SER A 23 -8.45 -8.06 6.68
C SER A 23 -8.20 -8.68 5.29
N VAL A 24 -9.25 -8.82 4.47
CA VAL A 24 -9.14 -9.33 3.09
C VAL A 24 -8.39 -8.34 2.19
N CYS A 25 -8.60 -7.03 2.36
CA CYS A 25 -7.85 -6.00 1.62
C CYS A 25 -6.34 -6.06 1.91
N LEU A 26 -5.96 -6.27 3.17
CA LEU A 26 -4.55 -6.37 3.54
C LEU A 26 -3.90 -7.63 3.00
N GLN A 27 -4.55 -8.79 3.10
CA GLN A 27 -4.03 -10.04 2.55
C GLN A 27 -3.80 -9.95 1.03
N VAL A 28 -4.75 -9.35 0.32
CA VAL A 28 -4.67 -9.15 -1.13
C VAL A 28 -3.57 -8.16 -1.50
N LEU A 29 -3.43 -7.05 -0.76
CA LEU A 29 -2.32 -6.11 -0.94
C LEU A 29 -0.95 -6.78 -0.80
N TYR A 30 -0.70 -7.51 0.29
CA TYR A 30 0.60 -8.16 0.52
C TYR A 30 0.88 -9.28 -0.49
N GLY A 31 -0.16 -10.01 -0.94
CA GLY A 31 -0.04 -10.95 -2.04
C GLY A 31 0.43 -10.28 -3.34
N CYS A 32 -0.11 -9.09 -3.65
CA CYS A 32 0.30 -8.31 -4.82
C CYS A 32 1.75 -7.86 -4.73
N LEU A 33 2.13 -7.27 -3.59
CA LEU A 33 3.50 -6.77 -3.37
C LEU A 33 4.51 -7.92 -3.47
N THR A 34 4.17 -9.10 -2.94
CA THR A 34 5.00 -10.29 -3.06
C THR A 34 5.15 -10.72 -4.51
N ALA A 35 4.04 -10.81 -5.26
CA ALA A 35 4.08 -11.17 -6.68
C ALA A 35 4.89 -10.15 -7.51
N LEU A 36 4.81 -8.86 -7.18
CA LEU A 36 5.59 -7.79 -7.81
C LEU A 36 7.09 -7.90 -7.54
N VAL A 37 7.50 -8.33 -6.34
CA VAL A 37 8.91 -8.64 -6.06
C VAL A 37 9.36 -9.88 -6.82
N LEU A 38 8.56 -10.94 -6.83
CA LEU A 38 8.90 -12.20 -7.50
C LEU A 38 9.00 -12.05 -9.02
N VAL A 39 8.09 -11.30 -9.65
CA VAL A 39 8.12 -11.10 -11.12
C VAL A 39 9.37 -10.34 -11.57
N ARG A 40 9.95 -9.49 -10.71
CA ARG A 40 11.22 -8.80 -10.98
C ARG A 40 12.44 -9.73 -10.94
N GLN A 41 12.34 -10.84 -10.21
CA GLN A 41 13.39 -11.87 -10.15
C GLN A 41 13.23 -12.88 -11.28
N GLU A 42 11.99 -13.28 -11.55
CA GLU A 42 11.65 -14.26 -12.58
C GLU A 42 10.28 -13.95 -13.18
N GLU A 43 10.25 -13.62 -14.48
CA GLU A 43 9.01 -13.28 -15.18
C GLU A 43 8.16 -14.53 -15.49
N LYS A 44 7.41 -14.99 -14.49
CA LYS A 44 6.44 -16.08 -14.64
C LYS A 44 5.04 -15.56 -14.97
N PRO A 45 4.32 -16.14 -15.95
CA PRO A 45 2.96 -15.75 -16.30
C PRO A 45 1.98 -15.78 -15.13
N GLU A 46 2.20 -16.69 -14.17
CA GLU A 46 1.38 -16.84 -12.98
C GLU A 46 1.43 -15.58 -12.10
N TYR A 47 2.62 -15.00 -11.89
CA TYR A 47 2.78 -13.78 -11.10
C TYR A 47 2.10 -12.59 -11.78
N LEU A 48 2.28 -12.44 -13.09
CA LEU A 48 1.61 -11.40 -13.86
C LEU A 48 0.08 -11.51 -13.81
N ARG A 49 -0.45 -12.74 -13.83
CA ARG A 49 -1.89 -12.97 -13.63
C ARG A 49 -2.33 -12.56 -12.23
N THR A 50 -1.63 -13.02 -11.19
CA THR A 50 -1.93 -12.65 -9.79
C THR A 50 -1.91 -11.14 -9.58
N ILE A 51 -0.93 -10.44 -10.15
CA ILE A 51 -0.84 -8.97 -10.08
C ILE A 51 -2.08 -8.33 -10.71
N ARG A 52 -2.43 -8.71 -11.94
CA ARG A 52 -3.59 -8.14 -12.65
C ARG A 52 -4.92 -8.40 -11.94
N GLU A 53 -5.15 -9.64 -11.50
CA GLU A 53 -6.37 -10.02 -10.77
C GLU A 53 -6.49 -9.24 -9.45
N THR A 54 -5.37 -9.14 -8.72
CA THR A 54 -5.31 -8.39 -7.48
C THR A 54 -5.55 -6.90 -7.69
N MET A 55 -4.91 -6.31 -8.69
CA MET A 55 -5.13 -4.89 -9.05
C MET A 55 -6.61 -4.63 -9.34
N ALA A 56 -7.23 -5.44 -10.21
CA ALA A 56 -8.65 -5.30 -10.54
C ALA A 56 -9.55 -5.42 -9.31
N GLN A 57 -9.22 -6.33 -8.39
CA GLN A 57 -9.95 -6.50 -7.14
C GLN A 57 -9.84 -5.27 -6.23
N ILE A 58 -8.64 -4.71 -6.06
CA ILE A 58 -8.42 -3.50 -5.26
C ILE A 58 -9.07 -2.29 -5.94
N GLU A 59 -9.08 -2.20 -7.26
CA GLU A 59 -9.79 -1.15 -8.02
C GLU A 59 -11.30 -1.19 -7.76
N ALA A 60 -11.91 -2.37 -7.82
CA ALA A 60 -13.33 -2.53 -7.52
C ALA A 60 -13.66 -2.12 -6.07
N TRP A 61 -12.75 -2.42 -5.12
CA TRP A 61 -12.88 -1.97 -3.74
C TRP A 61 -12.68 -0.47 -3.58
N ALA A 62 -11.72 0.14 -4.28
CA ALA A 62 -11.51 1.58 -4.27
C ALA A 62 -12.71 2.33 -4.87
N ALA A 63 -13.39 1.76 -5.86
CA ALA A 63 -14.62 2.35 -6.41
C ALA A 63 -15.78 2.35 -5.41
N SER A 64 -15.90 1.32 -4.57
CA SER A 64 -16.98 1.22 -3.56
C SER A 64 -16.64 1.91 -2.25
N THR A 65 -15.38 1.87 -1.81
CA THR A 65 -14.92 2.41 -0.52
C THR A 65 -13.58 3.16 -0.68
N PRO A 66 -13.58 4.33 -1.36
CA PRO A 66 -12.34 5.02 -1.75
C PRO A 66 -11.42 5.33 -0.57
N TRP A 67 -11.99 5.79 0.55
CA TRP A 67 -11.20 6.19 1.71
C TRP A 67 -10.40 5.04 2.35
N ASN A 68 -10.85 3.79 2.22
CA ASN A 68 -10.17 2.61 2.79
C ASN A 68 -9.17 1.96 1.84
N CYS A 69 -9.40 2.09 0.53
CA CYS A 69 -8.71 1.26 -0.47
C CYS A 69 -7.88 2.07 -1.45
N GLN A 70 -8.12 3.38 -1.61
CA GLN A 70 -7.44 4.18 -2.62
C GLN A 70 -5.92 4.22 -2.38
N ASN A 71 -5.46 4.40 -1.14
CA ASN A 71 -4.03 4.46 -0.87
C ASN A 71 -3.31 3.13 -1.21
N LYS A 72 -3.97 1.99 -0.98
CA LYS A 72 -3.47 0.65 -1.36
C LYS A 72 -3.40 0.50 -2.87
N LEU A 73 -4.42 0.99 -3.57
CA LEU A 73 -4.45 0.99 -5.02
C LEU A 73 -3.30 1.80 -5.61
N GLU A 74 -3.07 3.02 -5.09
CA GLU A 74 -1.95 3.87 -5.52
C GLU A 74 -0.61 3.15 -5.27
N LEU A 75 -0.43 2.51 -4.11
CA LEU A 75 0.80 1.78 -3.81
C LEU A 75 1.05 0.63 -4.79
N VAL A 76 0.02 -0.16 -5.12
CA VAL A 76 0.16 -1.25 -6.10
C VAL A 76 0.44 -0.70 -7.50
N LYS A 77 -0.18 0.41 -7.89
CA LYS A 77 0.10 1.10 -9.16
C LYS A 77 1.53 1.60 -9.22
N ALA A 78 2.08 2.11 -8.12
CA ALA A 78 3.45 2.57 -8.03
C ALA A 78 4.44 1.42 -8.31
N GLU A 79 4.27 0.29 -7.62
CA GLU A 79 5.12 -0.88 -7.78
C GLU A 79 4.99 -1.52 -9.17
N TYR A 80 3.78 -1.56 -9.72
CA TYR A 80 3.57 -2.07 -11.07
C TYR A 80 4.23 -1.17 -12.12
N ALA A 81 4.09 0.16 -12.00
CA ALA A 81 4.79 1.12 -12.87
C ALA A 81 6.30 0.98 -12.73
N PHE A 82 6.80 0.76 -11.51
CA PHE A 82 8.21 0.51 -11.27
C PHE A 82 8.70 -0.76 -11.98
N TYR A 83 7.97 -1.87 -11.84
CA TYR A 83 8.25 -3.10 -12.58
C TYR A 83 8.27 -2.87 -14.10
N LYS A 84 7.35 -2.05 -14.63
CA LYS A 84 7.28 -1.71 -16.05
C LYS A 84 8.37 -0.73 -16.52
N GLY A 85 9.18 -0.19 -15.61
CA GLY A 85 10.21 0.81 -15.92
C GLY A 85 9.68 2.24 -16.10
N ASP A 86 8.40 2.49 -15.81
CA ASP A 86 7.82 3.83 -15.87
C ASP A 86 8.01 4.55 -14.54
N PHE A 87 9.22 5.07 -14.35
CA PHE A 87 9.64 5.64 -13.08
C PHE A 87 8.92 6.95 -12.74
N VAL A 88 8.50 7.74 -13.73
CA VAL A 88 7.77 8.99 -13.49
C VAL A 88 6.37 8.68 -12.97
N VAL A 89 5.71 7.68 -13.55
CA VAL A 89 4.41 7.22 -13.08
C VAL A 89 4.51 6.53 -11.72
N ALA A 90 5.57 5.74 -11.49
CA ALA A 90 5.82 5.11 -10.20
C ALA A 90 5.95 6.14 -9.07
N ASP A 91 6.81 7.15 -9.25
CA ASP A 91 7.06 8.22 -8.29
C ASP A 91 5.76 8.94 -7.87
N LYS A 92 4.96 9.35 -8.86
CA LYS A 92 3.66 9.99 -8.63
C LYS A 92 2.70 9.12 -7.82
N HIS A 93 2.65 7.82 -8.10
CA HIS A 93 1.79 6.91 -7.38
C HIS A 93 2.28 6.65 -5.94
N TYR A 94 3.59 6.64 -5.69
CA TYR A 94 4.12 6.58 -4.33
C TYR A 94 3.70 7.79 -3.51
N ASP A 95 3.86 9.00 -4.05
CA ASP A 95 3.42 10.24 -3.39
C ASP A 95 1.92 10.20 -3.05
N ASN A 96 1.07 9.82 -4.02
CA ASN A 96 -0.36 9.67 -3.80
C ASN A 96 -0.67 8.65 -2.68
N ALA A 97 0.01 7.51 -2.66
CA ALA A 97 -0.19 6.48 -1.64
C ALA A 97 0.14 6.99 -0.24
N ILE A 98 1.27 7.69 -0.10
CA ILE A 98 1.73 8.30 1.15
C ILE A 98 0.73 9.35 1.64
N ASP A 99 0.32 10.26 0.76
CA ASP A 99 -0.58 11.37 1.10
C ASP A 99 -1.97 10.89 1.49
N LEU A 100 -2.52 9.92 0.76
CA LEU A 100 -3.83 9.34 1.07
C LEU A 100 -3.81 8.56 2.39
N ALA A 101 -2.74 7.78 2.64
CA ALA A 101 -2.58 7.07 3.90
C ALA A 101 -2.49 8.04 5.09
N ALA A 102 -1.71 9.12 4.94
CA ALA A 102 -1.60 10.19 5.94
C ALA A 102 -2.95 10.88 6.17
N LYS A 103 -3.63 11.28 5.10
CA LYS A 103 -4.94 11.96 5.13
C LYS A 103 -6.00 11.15 5.87
N HIS A 104 -6.02 9.83 5.66
CA HIS A 104 -6.96 8.92 6.31
C HIS A 104 -6.44 8.31 7.63
N ARG A 105 -5.26 8.77 8.10
CA ARG A 105 -4.64 8.35 9.38
C ARG A 105 -4.28 6.85 9.44
N PHE A 106 -4.04 6.22 8.30
CA PHE A 106 -3.52 4.85 8.22
C PHE A 106 -2.00 4.85 8.38
N ILE A 107 -1.53 5.11 9.59
CA ILE A 107 -0.10 5.34 9.87
C ILE A 107 0.81 4.17 9.47
N HIS A 108 0.35 2.93 9.65
CA HIS A 108 1.10 1.74 9.28
C HIS A 108 1.18 1.56 7.76
N GLU A 109 0.14 1.96 7.03
CA GLU A 109 0.12 1.93 5.57
C GLU A 109 0.92 3.09 4.97
N GLN A 110 0.93 4.24 5.65
CA GLN A 110 1.82 5.35 5.32
C GLN A 110 3.29 4.92 5.49
N ALA A 111 3.62 4.25 6.59
CA ALA A 111 4.95 3.70 6.83
C ALA A 111 5.38 2.73 5.72
N LEU A 112 4.49 1.81 5.33
CA LEU A 112 4.74 0.87 4.25
C LEU A 112 4.97 1.59 2.91
N ALA A 113 4.12 2.55 2.56
CA ALA A 113 4.28 3.30 1.31
C ALA A 113 5.60 4.09 1.28
N LEU A 114 6.00 4.70 2.40
CA LEU A 114 7.28 5.40 2.55
C LEU A 114 8.48 4.45 2.40
N GLU A 115 8.43 3.27 2.99
CA GLU A 115 9.50 2.27 2.87
C GLU A 115 9.66 1.78 1.42
N ARG A 116 8.53 1.53 0.74
CA ARG A 116 8.52 1.11 -0.66
C ARG A 116 9.03 2.20 -1.60
N ALA A 117 8.62 3.45 -1.39
CA ALA A 117 9.16 4.61 -2.10
C ALA A 117 10.67 4.77 -1.84
N GLY A 118 11.12 4.61 -0.58
CA GLY A 118 12.54 4.66 -0.24
C GLY A 118 13.36 3.60 -0.98
N THR A 119 12.84 2.38 -1.05
CA THR A 119 13.45 1.28 -1.83
C THR A 119 13.51 1.62 -3.32
N PHE A 120 12.45 2.18 -3.89
CA PHE A 120 12.41 2.64 -5.27
C PHE A 120 13.49 3.69 -5.59
N HIS A 121 13.66 4.71 -4.74
CA HIS A 121 14.71 5.71 -4.93
C HIS A 121 16.11 5.12 -4.74
N LEU A 122 16.29 4.22 -3.77
CA LEU A 122 17.55 3.55 -3.51
C LEU A 122 18.02 2.73 -4.72
N GLU A 123 17.13 1.93 -5.30
CA GLU A 123 17.42 1.11 -6.49
C GLU A 123 17.68 1.97 -7.74
N ARG A 124 17.23 3.22 -7.74
CA ARG A 124 17.54 4.22 -8.78
C ARG A 124 18.81 5.03 -8.50
N GLY A 125 19.50 4.76 -7.39
CA GLY A 125 20.73 5.46 -7.00
C GLY A 125 20.52 6.82 -6.31
N ASP A 126 19.28 7.19 -5.98
CA ASP A 126 18.98 8.41 -5.23
C ASP A 126 18.97 8.14 -3.72
N HIS A 127 20.19 7.98 -3.17
CA HIS A 127 20.41 7.68 -1.76
C HIS A 127 19.87 8.76 -0.81
N ASN A 128 19.85 10.02 -1.24
CA ASN A 128 19.38 11.14 -0.42
C ASN A 128 17.86 11.09 -0.27
N ALA A 129 17.12 10.90 -1.37
CA ALA A 129 15.68 10.72 -1.30
C ALA A 129 15.31 9.45 -0.51
N ALA A 130 16.03 8.35 -0.76
CA ALA A 130 15.83 7.09 -0.05
C ALA A 130 15.98 7.24 1.47
N SER A 131 17.08 7.84 1.94
CA SER A 131 17.33 8.06 3.38
C SER A 131 16.23 8.92 4.04
N ASN A 132 15.78 9.97 3.35
CA ASN A 132 14.66 10.80 3.83
C ASN A 132 13.37 10.00 3.99
N LEU A 133 13.06 9.13 3.03
CA LEU A 133 11.87 8.29 3.05
C LEU A 133 11.94 7.20 4.13
N PHE A 134 13.09 6.53 4.30
CA PHE A 134 13.28 5.51 5.33
C PHE A 134 13.17 6.08 6.75
N ARG A 135 13.68 7.29 6.99
CA ARG A 135 13.48 7.97 8.29
C ARG A 135 12.02 8.28 8.57
N ARG A 136 11.28 8.79 7.58
CA ARG A 136 9.84 9.05 7.74
C ARG A 136 9.07 7.74 7.99
N ALA A 137 9.40 6.66 7.28
CA ALA A 137 8.82 5.34 7.50
C ALA A 137 9.10 4.82 8.91
N HIS A 138 10.35 4.93 9.37
CA HIS A 138 10.76 4.59 10.73
C HIS A 138 9.92 5.35 11.77
N ASP A 139 9.77 6.67 11.63
CA ASP A 139 8.99 7.47 12.57
C ASP A 139 7.51 7.05 12.62
N CYS A 140 6.92 6.72 11.46
CA CYS A 140 5.57 6.16 11.42
C CYS A 140 5.48 4.79 12.12
N TYR A 141 6.46 3.91 11.94
CA TYR A 141 6.50 2.61 12.62
C TYR A 141 6.71 2.74 14.13
N VAL A 142 7.52 3.70 14.59
CA VAL A 142 7.69 4.05 16.01
C VAL A 142 6.36 4.52 16.58
N GLN A 143 5.69 5.47 15.92
CA GLN A 143 4.42 6.00 16.38
C GLN A 143 3.30 4.93 16.38
N TRP A 144 3.33 3.97 15.45
CA TRP A 144 2.41 2.84 15.44
C TRP A 144 2.71 1.81 16.55
N GLY A 145 3.95 1.74 17.05
CA GLY A 145 4.39 0.80 18.07
C GLY A 145 4.95 -0.52 17.52
N ALA A 146 5.42 -0.54 16.26
CA ALA A 146 5.95 -1.74 15.62
C ALA A 146 7.43 -1.99 15.95
N CYS A 147 7.75 -2.26 17.22
CA CYS A 147 9.13 -2.34 17.72
C CYS A 147 10.05 -3.27 16.89
N SER A 148 9.58 -4.47 16.52
CA SER A 148 10.39 -5.40 15.72
C SER A 148 10.69 -4.87 14.32
N LYS A 149 9.74 -4.15 13.70
CA LYS A 149 9.94 -3.53 12.38
C LYS A 149 10.90 -2.35 12.46
N VAL A 150 10.79 -1.55 13.53
CA VAL A 150 11.72 -0.44 13.82
C VAL A 150 13.15 -0.96 13.94
N ALA A 151 13.38 -1.99 14.75
CA ALA A 151 14.70 -2.59 14.92
C ALA A 151 15.27 -3.11 13.58
N HIS A 152 14.45 -3.81 12.80
CA HIS A 152 14.86 -4.31 11.48
C HIS A 152 15.24 -3.19 10.50
N MET A 153 14.49 -2.07 10.50
CA MET A 153 14.84 -0.92 9.66
C MET A 153 16.15 -0.26 10.09
N GLN A 154 16.41 -0.18 11.40
CA GLN A 154 17.67 0.36 11.93
C GLN A 154 18.87 -0.47 11.46
N GLU A 155 18.75 -1.80 11.43
CA GLU A 155 19.82 -2.67 10.94
C GLU A 155 20.07 -2.55 9.42
N LEU A 156 19.03 -2.29 8.64
CA LEU A 156 19.11 -2.29 7.17
C LEU A 156 19.44 -0.93 6.55
N HIS A 157 19.04 0.17 7.19
CA HIS A 157 19.00 1.50 6.55
C HIS A 157 19.68 2.61 7.36
N PHE A 158 20.15 2.34 8.57
CA PHE A 158 20.80 3.30 9.46
C PHE A 158 22.16 2.76 9.94
#